data_AF-A0A1I2N960-F1
#
_entry.id   AF-A0A1I2N960-F1
#
_cell.length_a   1.000
_cell.length_b   1.000
_cell.length_c   1.000
_cell.angle_alpha   90.00
_cell.angle_beta   90.00
_cell.angle_gamma   90.00
#
_symmetry.space_group_name_H-M   'P 1'
#
loop_
_entity.id
_entity.type
_entity.pdbx_description
1 polymer ?
#
loop_
_entity_poly.entity_id
_entity_poly.type
_entity_poly.pdbx_seq_one_letter_code
_entity_poly.pdbx_strand_id
1 'polypeptide(L)'
;MQVVWDMLSDKKIWSILGDINREIDQDFTRLMLIELFSRLKTLEEENLALRLLLMEEEIVDRDFFNTYRLAVHDFIEQKEKQNAMESDFFAKTGISFPEWVNFKLSGTFNKD
;
A
#
# COMPACT_ATOMS: atom_id res chain seq x y z
N MET A 1 -30.05 -1.04 -9.28
CA MET A 1 -28.79 -1.00 -10.04
C MET A 1 -27.65 -1.06 -9.02
N GLN A 2 -27.27 -2.27 -8.63
CA GLN A 2 -26.29 -2.53 -7.59
C GLN A 2 -24.92 -2.59 -8.28
N VAL A 3 -24.30 -1.43 -8.48
CA VAL A 3 -22.97 -1.36 -9.08
C VAL A 3 -21.96 -1.79 -8.02
N VAL A 4 -21.66 -3.10 -8.03
CA VAL A 4 -20.31 -3.67 -7.96
C VAL A 4 -19.34 -2.85 -7.10
N TRP A 5 -19.57 -2.88 -5.78
CA TRP A 5 -18.56 -2.56 -4.76
C TRP A 5 -17.57 -3.73 -4.61
N ASP A 6 -17.11 -4.29 -5.73
CA ASP A 6 -16.04 -5.28 -5.69
C ASP A 6 -14.79 -4.55 -5.19
N MET A 7 -14.37 -4.87 -3.96
CA MET A 7 -13.08 -4.47 -3.38
C MET A 7 -12.02 -4.43 -4.48
N LEU A 8 -11.44 -3.25 -4.70
CA LEU A 8 -10.46 -3.07 -5.77
C LEU A 8 -9.14 -3.71 -5.35
N SER A 9 -8.92 -5.00 -5.64
CA SER A 9 -7.66 -5.69 -5.30
C SER A 9 -6.41 -4.90 -5.72
N ASP A 10 -5.27 -5.11 -5.05
CA ASP A 10 -4.01 -4.40 -5.37
C ASP A 10 -3.69 -4.43 -6.86
N LYS A 11 -3.81 -5.61 -7.48
CA LYS A 11 -3.61 -5.79 -8.92
C LYS A 11 -4.56 -4.94 -9.75
N LYS A 12 -5.81 -4.77 -9.30
CA LYS A 12 -6.81 -3.93 -9.98
C LYS A 12 -6.43 -2.46 -9.86
N ILE A 13 -6.09 -1.95 -8.68
CA ILE A 13 -5.62 -0.56 -8.47
C ILE A 13 -4.39 -0.29 -9.35
N TRP A 14 -3.38 -1.15 -9.29
CA TRP A 14 -2.16 -0.98 -10.08
C TRP A 14 -2.42 -1.10 -11.59
N SER A 15 -3.29 -2.02 -12.03
CA SER A 15 -3.69 -2.13 -13.43
C SER A 15 -4.41 -0.88 -13.94
N ILE A 16 -5.18 -0.21 -13.08
CA ILE A 16 -5.87 1.05 -13.45
C ILE A 16 -4.84 2.18 -13.56
N LEU A 17 -3.90 2.28 -12.62
CA LEU A 17 -2.82 3.27 -12.67
C LEU A 17 -1.90 3.08 -13.90
N GLY A 18 -1.79 1.85 -14.41
CA GLY A 18 -0.99 1.52 -15.59
C GLY A 18 -1.68 1.79 -16.94
N ASP A 19 -2.99 2.03 -16.97
CA ASP A 19 -3.74 2.25 -18.21
C ASP A 19 -3.69 3.73 -18.64
N ILE A 20 -2.77 4.04 -19.55
CA ILE A 20 -2.58 5.38 -20.12
C ILE A 20 -3.75 5.93 -20.91
N ASN A 21 -4.60 5.05 -21.43
CA ASN A 21 -5.70 5.46 -22.30
C ASN A 21 -6.98 5.74 -21.49
N ARG A 22 -6.96 5.45 -20.19
CA ARG A 22 -8.09 5.65 -19.30
C ARG A 22 -8.02 7.02 -18.64
N GLU A 23 -9.07 7.81 -18.85
CA GLU A 23 -9.26 9.05 -18.10
C GLU A 23 -9.59 8.71 -16.64
N ILE A 24 -8.75 9.18 -15.71
CA ILE A 24 -9.02 9.04 -14.27
C ILE A 24 -10.02 10.13 -13.89
N ASP A 25 -11.30 9.79 -13.87
CA ASP A 25 -12.35 10.70 -13.42
C ASP A 25 -12.38 10.85 -11.88
N GLN A 26 -13.10 11.87 -11.43
CA GLN A 26 -13.18 12.24 -10.02
C GLN A 26 -13.87 11.17 -9.16
N ASP A 27 -14.88 10.49 -9.69
CA ASP A 27 -15.62 9.46 -8.96
C ASP A 27 -14.79 8.19 -8.80
N PHE A 28 -14.01 7.86 -9.82
CA PHE A 28 -13.06 6.77 -9.77
C PHE A 28 -11.94 7.02 -8.74
N THR A 29 -11.41 8.25 -8.71
CA THR A 29 -10.43 8.67 -7.70
C THR A 29 -11.00 8.53 -6.28
N ARG A 30 -12.25 8.96 -6.07
CA ARG A 30 -12.94 8.81 -4.79
C ARG A 30 -13.06 7.34 -4.37
N LEU A 31 -13.44 6.45 -5.28
CA LEU A 31 -13.56 5.02 -5.00
C LEU A 31 -12.21 4.39 -4.64
N MET A 32 -11.13 4.74 -5.34
CA MET A 32 -9.79 4.26 -5.00
C MET A 32 -9.36 4.73 -3.60
N LEU A 33 -9.61 6.00 -3.27
CA LEU A 33 -9.30 6.53 -1.94
C LEU A 33 -10.12 5.82 -0.85
N ILE A 34 -11.42 5.63 -1.07
CA ILE A 34 -12.30 4.90 -0.13
C ILE A 34 -11.77 3.50 0.15
N GLU A 35 -11.39 2.76 -0.90
CA GLU A 35 -10.81 1.42 -0.75
C GLU A 35 -9.51 1.46 0.05
N LEU A 36 -8.59 2.36 -0.28
CA LEU A 36 -7.31 2.49 0.41
C LEU A 36 -7.49 2.84 1.90
N PHE A 37 -8.40 3.77 2.21
CA PHE A 37 -8.73 4.12 3.59
C PHE A 37 -9.42 2.99 4.34
N SER A 38 -10.33 2.26 3.69
CA SER A 38 -11.00 1.10 4.29
C SER A 38 -9.99 0.04 4.71
N ARG A 39 -8.97 -0.23 3.88
CA ARG A 39 -7.92 -1.20 4.19
C ARG A 39 -7.05 -0.77 5.35
N LEU A 40 -6.66 0.51 5.40
CA LEU A 40 -5.94 1.06 6.53
C LEU A 40 -6.74 0.87 7.82
N LYS A 41 -8.06 1.06 7.74
CA LYS A 41 -8.94 0.87 8.90
C LYS A 41 -9.01 -0.59 9.35
N THR A 42 -9.18 -1.54 8.42
CA THR A 42 -9.18 -2.97 8.74
C THR A 42 -7.85 -3.40 9.35
N LEU A 43 -6.72 -2.97 8.80
CA LEU A 43 -5.41 -3.29 9.34
C LEU A 43 -5.18 -2.71 10.74
N GLU A 44 -5.70 -1.50 11.00
CA GLU A 44 -5.70 -0.90 12.35
C GLU A 44 -6.46 -1.78 13.35
N GLU A 45 -7.65 -2.26 12.96
CA GLU A 45 -8.49 -3.15 13.78
C GLU A 45 -7.82 -4.50 14.03
N GLU A 46 -7.25 -5.13 12.99
CA GLU A 46 -6.50 -6.39 13.10
C GLU A 46 -5.29 -6.26 14.03
N ASN A 47 -4.54 -5.15 13.93
CA ASN A 47 -3.39 -4.88 14.78
C ASN A 47 -3.80 -4.71 16.26
N LEU A 48 -4.92 -4.01 16.51
CA LEU A 48 -5.48 -3.88 17.86
C LEU A 48 -5.93 -5.25 18.41
N ALA A 49 -6.63 -6.05 17.61
CA ALA A 49 -7.07 -7.38 18.01
C ALA A 49 -5.88 -8.30 18.33
N LEU A 50 -4.85 -8.31 17.48
CA LEU A 50 -3.64 -9.09 17.71
C LEU A 50 -2.91 -8.66 18.98
N ARG A 51 -2.78 -7.35 19.22
CA ARG A 51 -2.19 -6.84 20.46
C ARG A 51 -2.93 -7.36 21.69
N LEU A 52 -4.27 -7.29 21.68
CA LEU A 52 -5.09 -7.76 22.79
C LEU A 52 -4.89 -9.27 23.01
N LEU A 53 -4.95 -10.06 21.94
CA LEU A 53 -4.72 -11.51 22.00
C LEU A 53 -3.35 -11.85 22.60
N LEU A 54 -2.27 -11.20 22.13
CA LEU A 54 -0.92 -11.45 22.63
C LEU A 54 -0.74 -11.07 24.10
N MET A 55 -1.48 -10.08 24.58
CA MET A 55 -1.51 -9.69 26.00
C MET A 55 -2.33 -10.68 26.84
N GLU A 56 -3.49 -11.13 26.35
CA GLU A 56 -4.34 -12.11 27.04
C GLU A 56 -3.65 -13.48 27.18
N GLU A 57 -2.89 -13.88 26.16
CA GLU A 57 -2.11 -15.13 26.17
C GLU A 57 -0.79 -15.01 26.96
N GLU A 58 -0.53 -13.88 27.61
CA GLU A 58 0.71 -13.57 28.35
C GLU A 58 2.01 -13.75 27.53
N ILE A 59 1.90 -13.82 26.19
CA ILE A 59 3.04 -13.94 25.28
C ILE A 59 3.83 -12.63 25.24
N VAL A 60 3.12 -11.51 25.35
CA VAL A 60 3.68 -10.16 25.26
C VAL A 60 3.18 -9.33 26.44
N ASP A 61 4.10 -8.90 27.30
CA ASP A 61 3.82 -7.86 28.27
C ASP A 61 3.90 -6.45 27.62
N ARG A 62 3.55 -5.41 28.40
CA ARG A 62 3.56 -4.03 27.88
C ARG A 62 4.97 -3.55 27.48
N ASP A 63 6.00 -3.96 28.19
CA ASP A 63 7.37 -3.50 27.94
C ASP A 63 7.93 -4.18 26.68
N PHE A 64 7.67 -5.47 26.52
CA PHE A 64 7.99 -6.24 25.32
C PHE A 64 7.24 -5.69 24.10
N PHE A 65 5.94 -5.37 24.22
CA PHE A 65 5.18 -4.74 23.13
C PHE A 65 5.81 -3.40 22.68
N ASN A 66 6.28 -2.59 23.63
CA ASN A 66 6.93 -1.32 23.33
C ASN A 66 8.25 -1.52 22.55
N THR A 67 9.04 -2.55 22.88
CA THR A 67 10.25 -2.88 22.11
C THR A 67 9.92 -3.29 20.67
N TYR A 68 8.90 -4.13 20.45
CA TYR A 68 8.47 -4.50 19.10
C TYR A 68 7.95 -3.32 18.31
N ARG A 69 7.20 -2.42 18.96
CA ARG A 69 6.71 -1.20 18.34
C ARG A 69 7.87 -0.33 17.83
N LEU A 70 8.96 -0.21 18.58
CA LEU A 70 10.15 0.51 18.13
C LEU A 70 10.81 -0.18 16.93
N ALA A 71 10.98 -1.50 16.98
CA ALA A 71 11.54 -2.25 15.85
C ALA A 71 10.69 -2.12 14.57
N VAL A 72 9.35 -2.15 14.71
CA VAL A 72 8.42 -1.92 13.59
C VAL A 72 8.54 -0.49 13.07
N HIS A 73 8.64 0.50 13.95
CA HIS A 73 8.85 1.90 13.56
C HIS A 73 10.15 2.06 12.75
N ASP A 74 11.26 1.52 13.24
CA ASP A 74 12.56 1.63 12.56
C ASP A 74 12.53 0.93 11.19
N PHE A 75 11.87 -0.22 11.11
CA PHE A 75 11.64 -0.92 9.84
C PHE A 75 10.82 -0.07 8.85
N ILE A 76 9.75 0.56 9.32
CA ILE A 76 8.92 1.45 8.49
C ILE A 76 9.75 2.64 8.01
N GLU A 77 10.52 3.29 8.89
CA GLU A 77 11.35 4.45 8.53
C GLU A 77 12.39 4.07 7.46
N GLN A 78 13.02 2.90 7.56
CA GLN A 78 13.93 2.40 6.54
C GLN A 78 13.22 2.17 5.20
N LYS A 79 12.03 1.59 5.24
CA LYS A 79 11.22 1.34 4.04
C LYS A 79 10.74 2.65 3.40
N GLU A 80 10.39 3.65 4.19
CA GLU A 80 10.05 5.00 3.70
C GLU A 80 11.23 5.68 3.02
N LYS A 81 12.44 5.59 3.60
CA LYS A 81 13.67 6.07 2.95
C LYS A 81 13.90 5.38 1.61
N GLN A 82 13.72 4.06 1.55
CA GLN A 82 13.84 3.32 0.29
C GLN A 82 12.80 3.76 -0.74
N ASN A 83 11.53 3.91 -0.34
CA ASN A 83 10.46 4.38 -1.23
C ASN A 83 10.71 5.81 -1.72
N ALA A 84 11.23 6.69 -0.86
CA ALA A 84 11.62 8.04 -1.24
C ALA A 84 12.75 8.03 -2.27
N MET A 85 13.76 7.17 -2.08
CA MET A 85 14.83 6.97 -3.07
C MET A 85 14.29 6.43 -4.40
N GLU A 86 13.32 5.50 -4.38
CA GLU A 86 12.66 5.01 -5.59
C GLU A 86 11.86 6.10 -6.31
N SER A 87 11.16 6.96 -5.57
CA SER A 87 10.43 8.10 -6.10
C SER A 87 11.36 9.14 -6.72
N ASP A 88 12.47 9.45 -6.03
CA ASP A 88 13.50 10.36 -6.53
C ASP A 88 14.21 9.81 -7.77
N PHE A 89 14.42 8.49 -7.82
CA PHE A 89 14.94 7.80 -8.98
C PHE A 89 13.97 7.93 -10.16
N PHE A 90 12.68 7.61 -9.95
CA PHE A 90 11.64 7.80 -10.97
C PHE A 90 11.66 9.22 -11.53
N ALA A 91 11.62 10.24 -10.66
CA ALA A 91 11.62 11.65 -11.05
C ALA A 91 12.84 12.07 -11.90
N LYS A 92 13.98 11.37 -11.78
CA LYS A 92 15.24 11.68 -12.49
C LYS A 92 15.46 10.84 -13.74
N THR A 93 14.72 9.74 -13.93
CA THR A 93 14.97 8.77 -15.02
C THR A 93 14.34 9.16 -16.36
N GLY A 94 13.35 10.06 -16.35
CA GLY A 94 12.57 10.38 -17.56
C GLY A 94 11.67 9.24 -18.05
N ILE A 95 11.56 8.15 -17.29
CA ILE A 95 10.66 7.03 -17.54
C ILE A 95 9.23 7.52 -17.33
N SER A 96 8.32 7.15 -18.24
CA SER A 96 6.93 7.52 -18.11
C SER A 96 6.28 6.79 -16.91
N PHE A 97 5.34 7.45 -16.22
CA PHE A 97 4.57 6.82 -15.13
C PHE A 97 4.01 5.42 -15.47
N PRO A 98 3.50 5.16 -16.68
CA PRO A 98 3.02 3.84 -17.12
C PRO A 98 4.12 2.78 -17.20
N GLU A 99 5.28 3.14 -17.73
CA GLU A 99 6.44 2.23 -17.77
C GLU A 99 6.92 1.90 -16.35
N TRP A 100 6.87 2.87 -15.44
CA TRP A 100 7.19 2.65 -14.03
C TRP A 100 6.16 1.75 -13.34
N VAL A 101 4.86 1.95 -13.57
CA VAL A 101 3.79 1.08 -13.05
C VAL A 101 3.93 -0.34 -13.61
N ASN A 102 4.21 -0.49 -14.91
CA ASN A 102 4.45 -1.79 -15.53
C ASN A 102 5.66 -2.51 -14.92
N PHE A 103 6.75 -1.79 -14.64
CA PHE A 103 7.90 -2.34 -13.92
C PHE A 103 7.52 -2.80 -12.51
N LYS A 104 6.75 -2.01 -11.74
CA LYS A 104 6.31 -2.39 -10.39
C LYS A 104 5.37 -3.61 -10.40
N LEU A 105 4.59 -3.79 -11.48
CA LEU A 105 3.67 -4.92 -11.65
C LEU A 105 4.33 -6.21 -12.14
N SER A 106 5.30 -6.11 -13.06
CA SER A 106 5.89 -7.26 -13.76
C SER A 106 7.33 -7.58 -13.34
N GLY A 107 8.01 -6.67 -12.64
CA GLY A 107 9.43 -6.77 -12.31
C GLY A 107 10.36 -6.49 -13.50
N THR A 108 9.82 -6.17 -14.67
CA THR A 108 10.58 -5.90 -15.89
C THR A 108 10.08 -4.64 -16.59
N PHE A 109 10.98 -3.85 -17.16
CA PHE A 109 10.57 -2.84 -18.14
C PHE A 109 10.22 -3.60 -19.41
N ASN A 110 8.93 -3.77 -19.72
CA ASN A 110 8.53 -4.30 -21.01
C ASN A 110 8.99 -3.31 -22.09
N LYS A 111 10.14 -3.61 -22.70
CA LYS A 111 10.42 -3.28 -24.09
C LYS A 111 10.10 -4.56 -24.85
N ASP A 112 8.85 -4.67 -25.27
CA ASP A 112 8.33 -5.38 -26.46
C ASP A 112 6.82 -5.61 -26.32
#